data_AF-A0A9E7EMP4-F1
#
_entry.id   AF-A0A9E7EMP4-F1
#
_cell.length_a   1.000
_cell.length_b   1.000
_cell.length_c   1.000
_cell.angle_alpha   90.00
_cell.angle_beta   90.00
_cell.angle_gamma   90.00
#
_symmetry.space_group_name_H-M   'P 1'
#
loop_
_entity.id
_entity.type
_entity.pdbx_description
1 polymer ?
#
loop_
_entity_poly.entity_id
_entity_poly.type
_entity_poly.pdbx_seq_one_letter_code
_entity_poly.pdbx_strand_id
1 'polypeptide(L)'
;MSPERFDPESHGGDYDPYAADVWSLGLGARPDWATLMVAICFGEAAQAVTERAASGEFRGFIECCLQKESGKRWSVAELLGHPFVAGADGAESERALQDLLREDSHES
;
A
#
# COMPACT_ATOMS: atom_id res chain seq x y z
N MET A 1 -5.20 8.99 1.42
CA MET A 1 -6.46 9.19 2.15
C MET A 1 -7.10 7.82 2.29
N SER A 2 -7.29 7.33 3.52
CA SER A 2 -7.92 6.02 3.79
C SER A 2 -9.45 6.13 3.92
N PRO A 3 -10.21 5.03 3.81
CA PRO A 3 -11.68 5.04 3.88
C PRO A 3 -12.24 5.71 5.13
N GLU A 4 -11.68 5.42 6.30
CA GLU A 4 -12.06 6.00 7.60
C GLU A 4 -11.69 7.48 7.73
N ARG A 5 -10.72 7.96 6.96
CA ARG A 5 -10.44 9.41 6.86
C ARG A 5 -11.36 10.11 5.88
N PHE A 6 -11.88 9.39 4.88
CA PHE A 6 -12.83 9.91 3.91
C PHE A 6 -14.24 9.99 4.52
N ASP A 7 -14.65 8.98 5.27
CA ASP A 7 -15.95 8.89 5.94
C ASP A 7 -15.82 8.35 7.38
N PRO A 8 -15.47 9.21 8.36
CA PRO A 8 -15.25 8.78 9.74
C PRO A 8 -16.50 8.24 10.44
N GLU A 9 -17.69 8.75 10.09
CA GLU A 9 -18.95 8.40 10.75
C GLU A 9 -19.34 6.95 10.46
N SER A 10 -19.23 6.53 9.20
CA SER A 10 -19.52 5.15 8.79
C SER A 10 -18.52 4.12 9.33
N HIS A 11 -17.34 4.56 9.78
CA HIS A 11 -16.27 3.70 10.28
C HIS A 11 -16.13 3.75 11.82
N GLY A 12 -17.15 4.26 12.53
CA GLY A 12 -17.21 4.21 13.99
C GLY A 12 -16.35 5.24 14.71
N GLY A 13 -15.73 6.17 13.99
CA GLY A 13 -14.92 7.27 14.56
C GLY A 13 -13.62 6.85 15.25
N ASP A 14 -13.32 5.55 15.36
CA ASP A 14 -12.08 5.03 15.92
C ASP A 14 -11.00 5.03 14.84
N TYR A 15 -10.15 6.06 14.89
CA TYR A 15 -9.10 6.27 13.90
C TYR A 15 -7.81 5.62 14.36
N ASP A 16 -7.40 4.55 13.68
CA ASP A 16 -6.07 3.97 13.80
C ASP A 16 -5.13 4.58 12.75
N PRO A 17 -4.19 5.48 13.14
CA PRO A 17 -3.24 6.07 12.20
C PRO A 17 -2.33 5.04 11.53
N TYR A 18 -1.99 3.95 12.22
CA TYR A 18 -1.09 2.93 11.65
C TYR A 18 -1.80 2.14 10.54
N ALA A 19 -3.07 1.80 10.72
CA ALA A 19 -3.89 1.20 9.67
C ALA A 19 -4.08 2.13 8.46
N ALA A 20 -4.09 3.46 8.67
CA ALA A 20 -4.16 4.44 7.58
C ALA A 20 -2.85 4.54 6.78
N ASP A 21 -1.70 4.38 7.44
CA ASP A 21 -0.39 4.31 6.80
C ASP A 21 -0.25 3.03 5.95
N VAL A 22 -0.73 1.89 6.46
CA VAL A 22 -0.79 0.63 5.69
C VAL A 22 -1.64 0.76 4.43
N TRP A 23 -2.81 1.39 4.52
CA TRP A 23 -3.63 1.69 3.33
C TRP A 23 -2.87 2.54 2.31
N SER A 24 -2.18 3.58 2.79
CA SER A 24 -1.42 4.48 1.93
C SER A 24 -0.21 3.79 1.28
N LEU A 25 0.43 2.85 1.98
CA LEU A 25 1.48 1.99 1.45
C LEU A 25 0.96 1.15 0.27
N GLY A 26 -0.20 0.50 0.43
CA GLY A 26 -0.81 -0.33 -0.62
C GLY A 26 -1.24 0.45 -1.86
N LEU A 27 -1.65 1.71 -1.71
CA LEU A 27 -2.00 2.57 -2.85
C LEU A 27 -0.77 3.00 -3.67
N GLY A 28 0.43 2.91 -3.09
CA GLY A 28 1.65 3.35 -3.73
C GLY A 28 1.72 4.87 -3.95
N ALA A 29 2.62 5.29 -4.84
CA ALA A 29 2.88 6.70 -5.08
C ALA A 29 1.74 7.38 -5.86
N ARG A 30 1.02 8.27 -5.18
CA ARG A 30 0.09 9.29 -5.74
C ARG A 30 -0.85 8.75 -6.82
N PRO A 31 -1.83 7.90 -6.46
CA PRO A 31 -2.91 7.55 -7.37
C PRO A 31 -3.64 8.82 -7.83
N ASP A 32 -4.13 8.81 -9.08
CA ASP A 32 -5.04 9.86 -9.51
C ASP A 32 -6.37 9.77 -8.74
N TRP A 33 -7.18 10.82 -8.86
CA TRP A 33 -8.44 10.92 -8.14
C TRP A 33 -9.40 9.77 -8.44
N ALA A 34 -9.45 9.30 -9.69
CA ALA A 34 -10.35 8.23 -10.08
C ALA A 34 -9.91 6.90 -9.47
N THR A 35 -8.62 6.55 -9.53
CA THR A 35 -8.06 5.37 -8.87
C THR A 35 -8.29 5.41 -7.36
N LEU A 36 -8.09 6.57 -6.73
CA LEU A 36 -8.34 6.75 -5.30
C LEU A 36 -9.82 6.53 -4.94
N MET A 37 -10.73 7.09 -5.73
CA MET A 37 -12.17 6.93 -5.51
C MET A 37 -12.63 5.50 -5.72
N VAL A 38 -12.11 4.82 -6.73
CA VAL A 38 -12.42 3.41 -6.98
C VAL A 38 -11.97 2.56 -5.79
N ALA A 39 -10.75 2.80 -5.31
CA ALA A 39 -10.19 2.11 -4.16
C ALA A 39 -11.04 2.29 -2.89
N ILE A 40 -11.40 3.54 -2.55
CA ILE A 40 -12.14 3.85 -1.33
C ILE A 40 -13.60 3.34 -1.40
N CYS A 41 -14.28 3.57 -2.53
CA CYS A 41 -15.71 3.27 -2.64
C CYS A 41 -15.97 1.76 -2.81
N PHE A 42 -15.19 1.09 -3.67
CA PHE A 42 -15.48 -0.27 -4.13
C PHE A 42 -14.53 -1.34 -3.56
N GLY A 43 -13.38 -0.96 -2.99
CA GLY A 43 -12.40 -1.91 -2.46
C GLY A 43 -11.65 -2.69 -3.56
N GLU A 44 -11.82 -2.32 -4.83
CA GLU A 44 -11.13 -2.92 -5.99
C GLU A 44 -9.71 -2.34 -6.19
N ALA A 45 -9.18 -1.72 -5.13
CA ALA A 45 -7.93 -0.98 -5.15
C ALA A 45 -6.73 -1.86 -5.53
N ALA A 46 -6.69 -3.09 -5.02
CA ALA A 46 -5.62 -4.03 -5.34
C ALA A 46 -5.59 -4.36 -6.83
N GLN A 47 -6.75 -4.49 -7.48
CA GLN A 47 -6.83 -4.76 -8.90
C GLN A 47 -6.38 -3.55 -9.72
N ALA A 48 -6.87 -2.35 -9.38
CA ALA A 48 -6.51 -1.11 -10.07
C ALA A 48 -5.02 -0.77 -9.98
N VAL A 49 -4.37 -1.05 -8.85
CA VAL A 49 -2.92 -0.79 -8.65
C VAL A 49 -2.04 -1.88 -9.27
N THR A 50 -2.55 -3.11 -9.43
CA THR A 50 -1.79 -4.27 -9.92
C THR A 50 -2.12 -4.70 -11.35
N GLU A 51 -2.75 -3.83 -12.15
CA GLU A 51 -3.10 -4.10 -13.56
C GLU A 51 -1.89 -4.39 -14.47
N ARG A 52 -0.68 -3.96 -14.09
CA ARG A 52 0.57 -4.36 -14.77
C ARG A 52 0.97 -5.79 -14.36
N ALA A 53 1.86 -6.45 -15.09
CA ALA A 53 2.31 -7.84 -14.84
C ALA A 53 3.02 -8.04 -13.48
N ALA A 54 2.28 -7.88 -12.38
CA ALA A 54 2.72 -8.08 -11.01
C ALA A 54 2.81 -9.58 -10.69
N SER A 55 3.75 -9.93 -9.81
CA SER A 55 3.80 -11.26 -9.22
C SER A 55 2.57 -11.52 -8.36
N GLY A 56 2.20 -12.80 -8.18
CA GLY A 56 1.10 -13.17 -7.28
C GLY A 56 1.36 -12.75 -5.84
N GLU A 57 2.61 -12.81 -5.39
CA GLU A 57 3.01 -12.37 -4.05
C GLU A 57 2.83 -10.86 -3.87
N PHE A 58 3.18 -10.05 -4.88
CA PHE A 58 2.93 -8.61 -4.78
C PHE A 58 1.43 -8.31 -4.70
N ARG A 59 0.60 -9.00 -5.50
CA ARG A 59 -0.88 -8.84 -5.41
C ARG A 59 -1.41 -9.17 -4.01
N GLY A 60 -1.00 -10.30 -3.45
CA GLY A 60 -1.39 -10.69 -2.09
C GLY A 60 -0.96 -9.67 -1.04
N PHE A 61 0.24 -9.10 -1.17
CA PHE A 61 0.71 -8.04 -0.28
C PHE A 61 -0.18 -6.79 -0.35
N ILE A 62 -0.54 -6.36 -1.55
CA ILE A 62 -1.41 -5.20 -1.76
C ILE A 62 -2.84 -5.47 -1.26
N GLU A 63 -3.37 -6.69 -1.43
CA GLU A 63 -4.67 -7.09 -0.88
C GLU A 63 -4.70 -7.00 0.66
N CYS A 64 -3.63 -7.42 1.34
CA CYS A 64 -3.50 -7.26 2.80
C CYS A 64 -3.48 -5.78 3.24
N CYS A 65 -2.91 -4.90 2.42
CA CYS A 65 -2.87 -3.45 2.69
C CYS A 65 -4.22 -2.77 2.45
N LEU A 66 -4.90 -3.13 1.35
CA LEU A 66 -6.06 -2.41 0.81
C LEU A 66 -7.40 -3.00 1.25
N GLN A 67 -7.52 -3.36 2.54
CA GLN A 67 -8.80 -3.72 3.15
C GLN A 67 -9.59 -2.47 3.52
N LYS A 68 -10.88 -2.43 3.15
CA LYS A 68 -11.75 -1.27 3.46
C LYS A 68 -11.91 -1.07 4.96
N GLU A 69 -12.16 -2.14 5.70
CA GLU A 69 -12.22 -2.15 7.17
C GLU A 69 -10.80 -2.11 7.75
N SER A 70 -10.51 -1.10 8.57
CA SER A 70 -9.18 -0.90 9.18
C SER A 70 -8.72 -2.10 9.98
N GLY A 71 -9.59 -2.70 10.79
CA GLY A 71 -9.27 -3.88 11.61
C GLY A 71 -9.02 -5.18 10.83
N LYS A 72 -9.27 -5.19 9.52
CA LYS A 72 -8.92 -6.31 8.63
C LYS A 72 -7.59 -6.11 7.90
N ARG A 73 -7.05 -4.88 7.90
CA ARG A 73 -5.73 -4.61 7.33
C ARG A 73 -4.68 -5.28 8.17
N TRP A 74 -3.68 -5.84 7.52
CA TRP A 74 -2.53 -6.38 8.23
C TRP A 74 -1.72 -5.25 8.84
N SER A 75 -1.22 -5.47 10.05
CA SER A 75 -0.24 -4.60 10.67
C SER A 75 1.09 -4.65 9.92
N VAL A 76 1.95 -3.64 10.14
CA VAL A 76 3.31 -3.64 9.58
C VAL A 76 4.08 -4.91 9.98
N ALA A 77 3.93 -5.37 11.22
CA ALA A 77 4.59 -6.59 11.70
C ALA A 77 4.15 -7.83 10.92
N GLU A 78 2.85 -7.96 10.59
CA GLU A 78 2.33 -9.05 9.77
C GLU A 78 2.79 -8.93 8.31
N LEU A 79 2.80 -7.72 7.76
CA LEU A 79 3.25 -7.44 6.39
C LEU A 79 4.73 -7.78 6.18
N LEU A 80 5.59 -7.57 7.18
CA LEU A 80 6.99 -8.00 7.14
C LEU A 80 7.16 -9.52 7.02
N GLY A 81 6.16 -10.29 7.47
CA GLY A 81 6.12 -11.75 7.32
C GLY A 81 5.49 -12.23 6.00
N HIS A 82 4.97 -11.33 5.17
CA HIS A 82 4.35 -11.69 3.89
C HIS A 82 5.43 -12.19 2.91
N PRO A 83 5.20 -13.26 2.11
CA PRO A 83 6.21 -13.83 1.20
C PRO A 83 6.91 -12.81 0.29
N PHE A 84 6.16 -11.82 -0.20
CA PHE A 84 6.68 -10.69 -0.98
C PHE A 84 7.85 -9.94 -0.30
N VAL A 85 7.82 -9.79 1.02
CA VAL A 85 8.84 -9.06 1.79
C VAL A 85 9.80 -10.03 2.46
N ALA A 86 9.28 -11.10 3.08
CA ALA A 86 10.10 -12.07 3.80
C ALA A 86 11.10 -12.81 2.90
N GLY A 87 10.80 -12.94 1.60
CA GLY A 87 11.71 -13.53 0.61
C GLY A 87 12.68 -12.54 -0.03
N ALA A 88 12.59 -11.24 0.28
CA ALA A 88 13.42 -10.21 -0.35
C ALA A 88 14.82 -10.14 0.29
N ASP A 89 15.85 -9.93 -0.53
CA ASP A 89 17.18 -9.58 -0.04
C ASP A 89 17.20 -8.09 0.38
N GLY A 90 17.28 -7.87 1.68
CA GLY A 90 17.33 -6.51 2.24
C GLY A 90 18.55 -5.71 1.78
N ALA A 91 19.71 -6.36 1.58
CA ALA A 91 20.91 -5.68 1.10
C ALA A 91 20.82 -5.33 -0.38
N GLU A 92 20.18 -6.17 -1.19
CA GLU A 92 19.86 -5.85 -2.58
C GLU A 92 18.89 -4.68 -2.67
N SER A 93 17.82 -4.71 -1.87
CA SER A 93 16.81 -3.65 -1.81
C SER A 93 17.40 -2.31 -1.38
N GLU A 94 18.29 -2.30 -0.38
CA GLU A 94 18.99 -1.09 0.06
C GLU A 94 19.89 -0.51 -1.04
N ARG A 95 20.64 -1.36 -1.75
CA ARG A 95 21.47 -0.92 -2.88
C ARG A 95 20.63 -0.32 -4.00
N ALA A 96 19.55 -0.99 -4.39
CA ALA A 96 18.63 -0.50 -5.41
C ALA A 96 18.05 0.87 -5.03
N LEU A 97 17.68 1.07 -3.76
CA LEU A 97 17.21 2.36 -3.27
C LEU A 97 18.30 3.44 -3.32
N GLN A 98 19.52 3.12 -2.91
CA GLN A 98 20.65 4.07 -2.98
C GLN A 98 20.97 4.48 -4.41
N ASP A 99 20.88 3.56 -5.37
CA ASP A 99 21.14 3.85 -6.78
C ASP A 99 20.06 4.77 -7.35
N LEU A 100 18.79 4.51 -7.06
CA LEU A 100 17.67 5.38 -7.46
C LEU A 100 17.83 6.82 -6.92
N LEU A 101 18.20 6.96 -5.66
CA LEU A 101 18.43 8.27 -5.03
C LEU A 101 19.61 9.03 -5.64
N ARG A 102 20.60 8.31 -6.17
CA ARG A 102 21.73 8.93 -6.88
C ARG A 102 21.33 9.38 -8.28
N GLU A 103 20.52 8.60 -9.00
CA GLU A 103 20.02 8.96 -10.33
C GLU A 103 19.23 10.28 -10.29
N ASP A 104 18.32 10.44 -9.31
CA ASP A 104 17.55 11.67 -9.12
C ASP A 104 18.43 12.91 -8.86
N SER A 105 19.62 12.72 -8.27
CA SER A 105 20.55 13.81 -7.97
C SER A 105 21.41 14.26 -9.16
N HIS A 106 21.47 13.46 -10.24
CA HIS A 106 22.19 13.81 -11.47
C HIS A 106 21.29 14.42 -12.56
N GLU A 107 19.97 14.35 -12.39
CA GLU A 107 18.97 14.88 -13.34
C GLU A 107 18.39 16.25 -12.92
N SER A 108 18.96 16.89 -11.88
CA SER A 108 18.58 18.22 -11.36
C SER A 108 19.55 19.34 -11.75
#